data_AF-A0A7Y7LS06-F1
#
_entry.id   AF-A0A7Y7LS06-F1
#
_cell.length_a   1.000
_cell.length_b   1.000
_cell.length_c   1.000
_cell.angle_alpha   90.00
_cell.angle_beta   90.00
_cell.angle_gamma   90.00
#
_symmetry.space_group_name_H-M   'P 1'
#
loop_
_entity.id
_entity.type
_entity.pdbx_description
1 polymer ?
#
loop_
_entity_poly.entity_id
_entity_poly.type
_entity_poly.pdbx_seq_one_letter_code
_entity_poly.pdbx_strand_id
1 'polypeptide(L)'
;MEDWIERAELESPELRSLGAQVEAARHTSIKTRYSNKFIGLLLNIPLYSGGHVSSPVRQAVAGQQRAAEALEALRRDLGVRLHREFRGVTEGTLRAKALEQAVRSAEQVVLSNRRSFEAGSRTLPDVLNAEQQKVSAQRDLAQARFVYLVSRIRLQALSGGAKTEVIEEINGWLAR
;
A
#
# COMPACT_ATOMS: atom_id res chain seq x y z
N MET A 1 82.83 -2.07 -68.65
CA MET A 1 82.89 -1.21 -67.45
C MET A 1 82.00 -1.79 -66.34
N GLU A 2 81.86 -3.11 -66.25
CA GLU A 2 81.06 -3.81 -65.22
C GLU A 2 81.90 -4.87 -64.46
N ASP A 3 83.14 -5.10 -64.89
CA ASP A 3 84.07 -6.08 -64.32
C ASP A 3 84.80 -5.60 -63.04
N TRP A 4 84.64 -4.31 -62.68
CA TRP A 4 85.16 -3.74 -61.43
C TRP A 4 84.13 -3.78 -60.29
N ILE A 5 82.84 -3.87 -60.62
CA ILE A 5 81.74 -3.98 -59.64
C ILE A 5 81.65 -5.42 -59.15
N GLU A 6 81.74 -6.40 -60.06
CA GLU A 6 81.68 -7.83 -59.73
C GLU A 6 82.91 -8.30 -58.92
N ARG A 7 84.10 -7.72 -59.19
CA ARG A 7 85.31 -7.95 -58.39
C ARG A 7 85.23 -7.35 -56.98
N ALA A 8 84.63 -6.17 -56.82
CA ALA A 8 84.46 -5.54 -55.52
C ALA A 8 83.50 -6.34 -54.60
N GLU A 9 82.57 -7.08 -55.18
CA GLU A 9 81.61 -7.93 -54.47
C GLU A 9 82.19 -9.30 -54.05
N LEU A 10 83.25 -9.76 -54.72
CA LEU A 10 83.97 -10.99 -54.40
C LEU A 10 85.12 -10.78 -53.39
N GLU A 11 85.81 -9.63 -53.40
CA GLU A 11 86.97 -9.36 -52.54
C GLU A 11 86.65 -8.65 -51.21
N SER A 12 85.43 -8.14 -51.00
CA SER A 12 85.09 -7.45 -49.76
C SER A 12 84.34 -8.36 -48.77
N PRO A 13 84.97 -8.76 -47.65
CA PRO A 13 84.29 -9.55 -46.61
C PRO A 13 83.10 -8.80 -46.00
N GLU A 14 83.19 -7.47 -45.97
CA GLU A 14 82.18 -6.59 -45.37
C GLU A 14 80.87 -6.55 -46.16
N LEU A 15 80.90 -6.46 -47.49
CA LEU A 15 79.67 -6.44 -48.32
C LEU A 15 78.98 -7.80 -48.34
N ARG A 16 79.74 -8.90 -48.31
CA ARG A 16 79.20 -10.25 -48.12
C ARG A 16 78.54 -10.43 -46.76
N SER A 17 79.15 -9.89 -45.72
CA SER A 17 78.56 -9.90 -44.39
C SER A 17 77.31 -9.02 -44.30
N LEU A 18 77.25 -7.91 -45.04
CA LEU A 18 76.10 -7.00 -45.06
C LEU A 18 74.94 -7.64 -45.83
N GLY A 19 75.22 -8.28 -46.98
CA GLY A 19 74.24 -9.07 -47.73
C GLY A 19 73.70 -10.24 -46.91
N ALA A 20 74.57 -11.01 -46.24
CA ALA A 20 74.15 -12.09 -45.35
C ALA A 20 73.37 -11.60 -44.11
N GLN A 21 73.71 -10.42 -43.56
CA GLN A 21 72.95 -9.77 -42.48
C GLN A 21 71.58 -9.27 -42.95
N VAL A 22 71.48 -8.75 -44.17
CA VAL A 22 70.20 -8.33 -44.78
C VAL A 22 69.33 -9.55 -45.14
N GLU A 23 69.92 -10.66 -45.59
CA GLU A 23 69.22 -11.93 -45.83
C GLU A 23 68.72 -12.57 -44.52
N ALA A 24 69.57 -12.55 -43.46
CA ALA A 24 69.20 -13.00 -42.13
C ALA A 24 68.10 -12.13 -41.49
N ALA A 25 68.12 -10.81 -41.75
CA ALA A 25 67.05 -9.90 -41.33
C ALA A 25 65.74 -10.10 -42.14
N ARG A 26 65.83 -10.57 -43.38
CA ARG A 26 64.67 -10.92 -44.22
C ARG A 26 64.03 -12.25 -43.81
N HIS A 27 64.76 -13.14 -43.13
CA HIS A 27 64.30 -14.48 -42.74
C HIS A 27 64.52 -14.83 -41.25
N THR A 28 64.11 -13.95 -40.33
CA THR A 28 63.69 -14.39 -38.99
C THR A 28 62.17 -14.32 -38.87
N SER A 29 61.53 -15.37 -39.38
CA SER A 29 60.22 -15.77 -38.90
C SER A 29 60.35 -16.12 -37.43
N ILE A 30 59.76 -15.32 -36.52
CA ILE A 30 58.77 -15.86 -35.58
C ILE A 30 57.76 -14.75 -35.26
N LYS A 31 56.65 -14.68 -36.00
CA LYS A 31 55.41 -14.10 -35.45
C LYS A 31 54.96 -15.07 -34.35
N THR A 32 55.58 -15.04 -33.18
CA THR A 32 55.10 -15.79 -32.02
C THR A 32 53.83 -15.11 -31.54
N ARG A 33 52.71 -15.45 -32.17
CA ARG A 33 51.41 -15.04 -31.67
C ARG A 33 51.10 -15.94 -30.48
N TYR A 34 51.44 -15.47 -29.28
CA TYR A 34 51.02 -16.13 -28.04
C TYR A 34 49.50 -15.99 -27.93
N SER A 35 48.76 -17.03 -28.34
CA SER A 35 47.32 -17.10 -28.18
C SER A 35 47.01 -17.99 -26.99
N ASN A 36 46.99 -17.37 -25.81
CA ASN A 36 46.50 -18.04 -24.62
C ASN A 36 44.99 -17.83 -24.52
N LYS A 37 44.23 -18.91 -24.71
CA LYS A 37 42.80 -18.96 -24.45
C LYS A 37 42.59 -19.73 -23.15
N PHE A 38 42.10 -19.05 -22.13
CA PHE A 38 41.74 -19.69 -20.87
C PHE A 38 40.22 -19.65 -20.71
N ILE A 39 39.65 -20.79 -20.35
CA ILE A 39 38.28 -20.88 -19.87
C ILE A 39 38.41 -21.31 -18.42
N GLY A 40 37.99 -20.45 -17.50
CA GLY A 40 38.08 -20.69 -16.06
C GLY A 40 36.72 -20.59 -15.40
N LEU A 41 36.45 -21.49 -14.46
CA LEU A 41 35.33 -21.40 -13.54
C LEU A 41 35.87 -20.99 -12.17
N LEU A 42 35.41 -19.86 -11.64
CA LEU A 42 35.77 -19.41 -10.29
C LEU A 42 34.66 -19.80 -9.32
N LEU A 43 34.98 -20.68 -8.37
CA LEU A 43 34.10 -21.06 -7.27
C LEU A 43 34.59 -20.38 -5.99
N ASN A 44 33.75 -19.55 -5.37
CA ASN A 44 34.03 -18.92 -4.09
C ASN A 44 33.05 -19.43 -3.03
N ILE A 45 33.54 -20.20 -2.04
CA ILE A 45 32.75 -20.71 -0.92
C ILE A 45 33.36 -20.18 0.38
N PRO A 46 32.79 -19.13 1.00
CA PRO A 46 33.27 -18.65 2.29
C PRO A 46 32.93 -19.67 3.39
N LEU A 47 33.94 -20.24 4.06
CA LEU A 47 33.74 -21.19 5.16
C LEU A 47 33.28 -20.52 6.46
N TYR A 48 33.72 -19.28 6.71
CA TYR A 48 33.29 -18.48 7.85
C TYR A 48 33.45 -16.98 7.54
N SER A 49 32.39 -16.20 7.75
CA SER A 49 32.36 -14.77 7.40
C SER A 49 32.18 -13.86 8.63
N GLY A 50 32.56 -14.30 9.84
CA GLY A 50 32.42 -13.50 11.06
C GLY A 50 30.99 -13.07 11.39
N GLY A 51 30.00 -13.84 10.91
CA GLY A 51 28.58 -13.51 11.07
C GLY A 51 28.00 -12.56 10.01
N HIS A 52 28.80 -12.05 9.07
CA HIS A 52 28.35 -11.10 8.02
C HIS A 52 27.21 -11.64 7.13
N VAL A 53 27.14 -12.95 6.90
CA VAL A 53 25.99 -13.59 6.22
C VAL A 53 24.85 -13.88 7.19
N SER A 54 25.16 -14.33 8.41
CA SER A 54 24.16 -14.75 9.39
C SER A 54 23.32 -13.58 9.95
N SER A 55 23.92 -12.40 10.12
CA SER A 55 23.27 -11.25 10.75
C SER A 55 22.20 -10.62 9.86
N PRO A 56 22.44 -10.36 8.55
CA PRO A 56 21.39 -9.92 7.63
C PRO A 56 20.26 -10.94 7.48
N VAL A 57 20.58 -12.24 7.50
CA VAL A 57 19.55 -13.29 7.48
C VAL A 57 18.67 -13.22 8.73
N ARG A 58 19.26 -13.11 9.93
CA ARG A 58 18.48 -12.92 11.17
C ARG A 58 17.64 -11.64 11.13
N GLN A 59 18.19 -10.55 10.60
CA GLN A 59 17.46 -9.30 10.43
C GLN A 59 16.29 -9.45 9.45
N ALA A 60 16.47 -10.16 8.33
CA ALA A 60 15.42 -10.44 7.35
C ALA A 60 14.30 -11.29 7.96
N VAL A 61 14.64 -12.34 8.72
CA VAL A 61 13.67 -13.18 9.44
C VAL A 61 12.91 -12.36 10.49
N ALA A 62 13.59 -11.52 11.27
CA ALA A 62 12.93 -10.61 12.21
C ALA A 62 12.03 -9.59 11.50
N GLY A 63 12.43 -9.12 10.31
CA GLY A 63 11.63 -8.25 9.45
C GLY A 63 10.37 -8.94 8.94
N GLN A 64 10.47 -10.20 8.50
CA GLN A 64 9.33 -11.02 8.11
C GLN A 64 8.37 -11.23 9.29
N GLN A 65 8.89 -11.59 10.47
CA GLN A 65 8.05 -11.78 11.66
C GLN A 65 7.29 -10.49 12.00
N ARG A 66 7.98 -9.34 11.98
CA ARG A 66 7.34 -8.03 12.21
C ARG A 66 6.22 -7.76 11.21
N ALA A 67 6.42 -8.06 9.94
CA ALA A 67 5.41 -7.87 8.90
C ALA A 67 4.19 -8.81 9.12
N ALA A 68 4.42 -10.05 9.55
CA ALA A 68 3.36 -10.99 9.89
C ALA A 68 2.52 -10.50 11.10
N GLU A 69 3.18 -10.03 12.15
CA GLU A 69 2.48 -9.46 13.32
C GLU A 69 1.70 -8.19 12.97
N ALA A 70 2.26 -7.32 12.10
CA ALA A 70 1.57 -6.13 11.64
C ALA A 70 0.31 -6.47 10.82
N LEU A 71 0.39 -7.48 9.94
CA LEU A 71 -0.76 -7.99 9.21
C LEU A 71 -1.84 -8.52 10.16
N GLU A 72 -1.45 -9.28 11.16
CA GLU A 72 -2.37 -9.86 12.13
C GLU A 72 -3.02 -8.78 13.01
N ALA A 73 -2.27 -7.76 13.41
CA ALA A 73 -2.81 -6.59 14.11
C ALA A 73 -3.85 -5.84 13.26
N LEU A 74 -3.56 -5.62 11.97
CA LEU A 74 -4.50 -5.01 11.03
C LEU A 74 -5.78 -5.84 10.85
N ARG A 75 -5.65 -7.17 10.76
CA ARG A 75 -6.81 -8.08 10.69
C ARG A 75 -7.70 -7.98 11.93
N ARG A 76 -7.10 -7.95 13.12
CA ARG A 76 -7.85 -7.79 14.38
C ARG A 76 -8.53 -6.43 14.46
N ASP A 77 -7.83 -5.35 14.11
CA ASP A 77 -8.42 -4.00 14.08
C ASP A 77 -9.60 -3.92 13.09
N LEU A 78 -9.44 -4.49 11.90
CA LEU A 78 -10.52 -4.57 10.91
C LEU A 78 -11.73 -5.34 11.45
N GLY A 79 -11.50 -6.48 12.12
CA GLY A 79 -12.57 -7.26 12.75
C GLY A 79 -13.34 -6.47 13.81
N VAL A 80 -12.63 -5.74 14.68
CA VAL A 80 -13.25 -4.88 15.70
C VAL A 80 -14.07 -3.76 15.05
N ARG A 81 -13.53 -3.12 14.00
CA ARG A 81 -14.24 -2.05 13.27
C ARG A 81 -15.50 -2.57 12.58
N LEU A 82 -15.39 -3.69 11.86
CA LEU A 82 -16.54 -4.33 11.21
C LEU A 82 -17.63 -4.66 12.21
N HIS A 83 -17.27 -5.27 13.34
CA HIS A 83 -18.24 -5.63 14.38
C HIS A 83 -18.92 -4.40 15.01
N ARG A 84 -18.15 -3.33 15.23
CA ARG A 84 -18.68 -2.05 15.73
C ARG A 84 -19.69 -1.45 14.75
N GLU A 85 -19.33 -1.35 13.48
CA GLU A 85 -20.22 -0.74 12.47
C GLU A 85 -21.44 -1.63 12.19
N PHE A 86 -21.27 -2.96 12.19
CA PHE A 86 -22.38 -3.90 12.10
C PHE A 86 -23.39 -3.72 13.24
N ARG A 87 -22.91 -3.64 14.49
CA ARG A 87 -23.76 -3.30 15.64
C ARG A 87 -24.42 -1.94 15.49
N GLY A 88 -23.67 -0.94 15.02
CA GLY A 88 -24.20 0.40 14.75
C GLY A 88 -25.39 0.39 13.78
N VAL A 89 -25.36 -0.48 12.77
CA VAL A 89 -26.48 -0.70 11.85
C VAL A 89 -27.63 -1.42 12.55
N THR A 90 -27.40 -2.60 13.12
CA THR A 90 -28.46 -3.46 13.68
C THR A 90 -29.15 -2.80 14.88
N GLU A 91 -28.37 -2.24 15.80
CA GLU A 91 -28.88 -1.54 16.98
C GLU A 91 -29.43 -0.15 16.59
N GLY A 92 -28.80 0.52 15.61
CA GLY A 92 -29.25 1.82 15.11
C GLY A 92 -30.66 1.77 14.52
N THR A 93 -31.00 0.71 13.77
CA THR A 93 -32.38 0.50 13.26
C THR A 93 -33.38 0.37 14.40
N LEU A 94 -33.07 -0.44 15.42
CA LEU A 94 -33.95 -0.61 16.59
C LEU A 94 -34.11 0.69 17.38
N ARG A 95 -33.02 1.43 17.56
CA ARG A 95 -33.02 2.72 18.24
C ARG A 95 -33.84 3.77 17.51
N ALA A 96 -33.71 3.85 16.18
CA ALA A 96 -34.54 4.75 15.36
C ALA A 96 -36.02 4.41 15.51
N LYS A 97 -36.40 3.13 15.43
CA LYS A 97 -37.79 2.68 15.59
C LYS A 97 -38.35 3.00 16.99
N ALA A 98 -37.53 2.84 18.03
CA ALA A 98 -37.93 3.20 19.40
C ALA A 98 -38.14 4.72 19.55
N LEU A 99 -37.27 5.53 18.96
CA LEU A 99 -37.37 6.99 18.99
C LEU A 99 -38.56 7.50 18.15
N GLU A 100 -38.90 6.84 17.05
CA GLU A 100 -40.14 7.13 16.31
C GLU A 100 -41.38 6.94 17.20
N GLN A 101 -41.40 5.88 18.00
CA GLN A 101 -42.48 5.67 18.98
C GLN A 101 -42.45 6.74 20.07
N ALA A 102 -41.27 7.14 20.55
CA ALA A 102 -41.13 8.20 21.54
C ALA A 102 -41.66 9.55 21.02
N VAL A 103 -41.38 9.88 19.75
CA VAL A 103 -41.92 11.09 19.10
C VAL A 103 -43.44 11.04 19.04
N ARG A 104 -44.02 9.90 18.60
CA ARG A 104 -45.48 9.73 18.59
C ARG A 104 -46.10 9.89 19.98
N SER A 105 -45.47 9.33 21.00
CA SER A 105 -45.91 9.49 22.39
C SER A 105 -45.83 10.95 22.84
N ALA A 106 -44.74 11.65 22.56
CA ALA A 106 -44.57 13.06 22.90
C ALA A 106 -45.61 13.94 22.18
N GLU A 107 -45.98 13.63 20.95
CA GLU A 107 -47.07 14.30 20.22
C GLU A 107 -48.43 14.14 20.91
N GLN A 108 -48.73 12.94 21.42
CA GLN A 108 -49.96 12.71 22.18
C GLN A 108 -49.96 13.49 23.50
N VAL A 109 -48.81 13.61 24.18
CA VAL A 109 -48.68 14.42 25.40
C VAL A 109 -48.92 15.90 25.12
N VAL A 110 -48.36 16.44 24.04
CA VAL A 110 -48.62 17.82 23.61
C VAL A 110 -50.11 18.04 23.36
N LEU A 111 -50.76 17.12 22.64
CA LEU A 111 -52.20 17.20 22.35
C LEU A 111 -53.04 17.15 23.64
N SER A 112 -52.71 16.25 24.57
CA SER A 112 -53.39 16.11 25.86
C SER A 112 -53.23 17.36 26.73
N ASN A 113 -52.02 17.90 26.82
CA ASN A 113 -51.75 19.12 27.58
C ASN A 113 -52.46 20.33 26.98
N ARG A 114 -52.51 20.45 25.64
CA ARG A 114 -53.24 21.52 24.96
C ARG A 114 -54.74 21.47 25.26
N ARG A 115 -55.37 20.29 25.14
CA ARG A 115 -56.78 20.10 25.50
C ARG A 115 -57.05 20.39 26.98
N SER A 116 -56.13 19.98 27.85
CA SER A 116 -56.26 20.22 29.29
C SER A 116 -56.07 21.70 29.65
N PHE A 117 -55.25 22.43 28.88
CA PHE A 117 -55.11 23.88 29.01
C PHE A 117 -56.38 24.61 28.56
N GLU A 118 -56.96 24.21 27.43
CA GLU A 118 -58.26 24.73 26.95
C GLU A 118 -59.40 24.46 27.95
N ALA A 119 -59.36 23.31 28.63
CA ALA A 119 -60.30 22.97 29.70
C ALA A 119 -59.97 23.62 31.07
N GLY A 120 -58.89 24.40 31.17
CA GLY A 120 -58.47 25.09 32.40
C GLY A 120 -57.78 24.21 33.46
N SER A 121 -57.51 22.93 33.17
CA SER A 121 -56.86 21.98 34.09
C SER A 121 -55.33 21.97 34.01
N ARG A 122 -54.73 22.55 32.97
CA ARG A 122 -53.27 22.70 32.80
C ARG A 122 -52.93 24.16 32.52
N THR A 123 -51.67 24.53 32.71
CA THR A 123 -51.17 25.89 32.49
C THR A 123 -50.37 25.99 31.19
N LEU A 124 -50.17 27.21 30.68
CA LEU A 124 -49.38 27.43 29.46
C LEU A 124 -47.94 26.87 29.55
N PRO A 125 -47.21 27.01 30.67
CA PRO A 125 -45.91 26.37 30.85
C PRO A 125 -45.93 24.83 30.67
N ASP A 126 -47.03 24.15 31.04
CA ASP A 126 -47.15 22.69 30.84
C ASP A 126 -47.19 22.30 29.36
N VAL A 127 -47.82 23.14 28.54
CA VAL A 127 -47.90 22.94 27.08
C VAL A 127 -46.52 23.20 26.46
N LEU A 128 -45.86 24.29 26.83
CA LEU A 128 -44.53 24.64 26.33
C LEU A 128 -43.48 23.58 26.69
N ASN A 129 -43.51 23.06 27.92
CA ASN A 129 -42.63 21.98 28.35
C ASN A 129 -42.87 20.68 27.54
N ALA A 130 -44.15 20.36 27.24
CA ALA A 130 -44.46 19.21 26.38
C ALA A 130 -43.96 19.40 24.94
N GLU A 131 -44.10 20.60 24.38
CA GLU A 131 -43.58 20.93 23.05
C GLU A 131 -42.04 20.84 23.01
N GLN A 132 -41.35 21.32 24.06
CA GLN A 132 -39.90 21.17 24.19
C GLN A 132 -39.47 19.69 24.23
N GLN A 133 -40.22 18.84 24.94
CA GLN A 133 -39.96 17.40 24.98
C GLN A 133 -40.17 16.74 23.61
N LYS A 134 -41.23 17.13 22.88
CA LYS A 134 -41.46 16.67 21.50
C LYS A 134 -40.28 17.03 20.59
N VAL A 135 -39.83 18.28 20.62
CA VAL A 135 -38.69 18.73 19.80
C VAL A 135 -37.40 17.98 20.16
N SER A 136 -37.17 17.74 21.45
CA SER A 136 -36.03 16.95 21.91
C SER A 136 -36.08 15.51 21.38
N ALA A 137 -37.24 14.85 21.43
CA ALA A 137 -37.43 13.50 20.89
C ALA A 137 -37.23 13.46 19.36
N GLN A 138 -37.68 14.49 18.63
CA GLN A 138 -37.48 14.61 17.18
C GLN A 138 -36.01 14.77 16.81
N ARG A 139 -35.27 15.62 17.55
CA ARG A 139 -33.82 15.77 17.39
C ARG A 139 -33.10 14.44 17.63
N ASP A 140 -33.45 13.74 18.70
CA ASP A 140 -32.82 12.47 19.05
C ASP A 140 -33.08 11.40 17.98
N LEU A 141 -34.29 11.36 17.41
CA LEU A 141 -34.61 10.52 16.25
C LEU A 141 -33.76 10.86 15.03
N ALA A 142 -33.63 12.15 14.68
CA ALA A 142 -32.80 12.59 13.56
C ALA A 142 -31.33 12.18 13.76
N GLN A 143 -30.80 12.36 14.97
CA GLN A 143 -29.45 11.94 15.31
C GLN A 143 -29.28 10.41 15.17
N ALA A 144 -30.24 9.62 15.66
CA ALA A 144 -30.18 8.17 15.54
C ALA A 144 -30.22 7.69 14.08
N ARG A 145 -31.03 8.32 13.23
CA ARG A 145 -31.07 8.04 11.78
C ARG A 145 -29.73 8.36 11.12
N PHE A 146 -29.11 9.48 11.48
CA PHE A 146 -27.80 9.85 10.96
C PHE A 146 -26.70 8.87 11.39
N VAL A 147 -26.68 8.45 12.66
CA VAL A 147 -25.72 7.45 13.15
C VAL A 147 -25.89 6.12 12.41
N TYR A 148 -27.13 5.64 12.26
CA TYR A 148 -27.43 4.44 11.47
C TYR A 148 -26.90 4.54 10.02
N LEU A 149 -27.16 5.68 9.36
CA LEU A 149 -26.70 5.93 8.00
C LEU A 149 -25.18 5.85 7.90
N VAL A 150 -24.47 6.58 8.76
CA VAL A 150 -23.01 6.60 8.77
C VAL A 150 -22.43 5.22 9.05
N SER A 151 -22.98 4.47 9.99
CA SER A 151 -22.53 3.11 10.28
C SER A 151 -22.76 2.15 9.11
N ARG A 152 -23.87 2.30 8.38
CA ARG A 152 -24.13 1.51 7.17
C ARG A 152 -23.11 1.79 6.07
N ILE A 153 -22.76 3.05 5.86
CA ILE A 153 -21.76 3.48 4.87
C ILE A 153 -20.38 2.92 5.25
N ARG A 154 -19.98 3.06 6.51
CA ARG A 154 -18.69 2.55 6.99
C ARG A 154 -18.61 1.04 6.90
N LEU A 155 -19.69 0.33 7.23
CA LEU A 155 -19.77 -1.12 7.10
C LEU A 155 -19.52 -1.55 5.65
N GLN A 156 -20.20 -0.92 4.68
CA GLN A 156 -20.02 -1.21 3.25
C GLN A 156 -18.59 -0.91 2.77
N ALA A 157 -18.01 0.20 3.22
CA ALA A 157 -16.64 0.56 2.90
C ALA A 157 -15.61 -0.44 3.47
N LEU A 158 -15.86 -0.99 4.66
CA LEU A 158 -15.00 -2.00 5.29
C LEU A 158 -15.21 -3.41 4.70
N SER A 159 -16.40 -3.74 4.20
CA SER A 159 -16.70 -5.03 3.57
C SER A 159 -16.23 -5.13 2.11
N GLY A 160 -15.64 -4.07 1.57
CA GLY A 160 -15.12 -4.05 0.19
C GLY A 160 -16.19 -3.86 -0.89
N GLY A 161 -17.39 -3.38 -0.53
CA GLY A 161 -18.44 -3.03 -1.50
C GLY A 161 -17.99 -1.89 -2.42
N ALA A 162 -18.48 -1.86 -3.67
CA ALA A 162 -18.04 -0.83 -4.59
C ALA A 162 -18.48 0.55 -4.09
N LYS A 163 -17.51 1.47 -4.01
CA LYS A 163 -17.71 2.82 -3.44
C LYS A 163 -18.81 3.59 -4.18
N THR A 164 -19.00 3.32 -5.47
CA THR A 164 -19.94 4.03 -6.34
C THR A 164 -21.39 3.71 -6.00
N GLU A 165 -21.73 2.42 -5.80
CA GLU A 165 -23.11 2.03 -5.44
C GLU A 165 -23.52 2.60 -4.07
N VAL A 166 -22.59 2.63 -3.11
CA VAL A 166 -22.83 3.20 -1.78
C VAL A 166 -23.10 4.70 -1.87
N ILE A 167 -22.35 5.43 -2.70
CA ILE A 167 -22.54 6.88 -2.88
C ILE A 167 -23.87 7.19 -3.56
N GLU A 168 -24.27 6.41 -4.57
CA GLU A 168 -25.56 6.58 -5.24
C GLU A 168 -26.74 6.28 -4.31
N GLU A 169 -26.66 5.23 -3.49
CA GLU A 169 -27.71 4.92 -2.51
C GLU A 169 -27.87 6.03 -1.46
N ILE A 170 -26.77 6.59 -0.96
CA ILE A 170 -26.80 7.73 -0.03
C ILE A 170 -27.45 8.96 -0.70
N ASN A 171 -27.06 9.25 -1.95
CA ASN A 171 -27.58 10.40 -2.67
C ASN A 171 -29.10 10.28 -2.88
N GLY A 172 -29.59 9.07 -3.15
CA GLY A 172 -31.03 8.78 -3.25
C GLY A 172 -31.81 8.97 -1.94
N TRP A 173 -31.14 8.85 -0.78
CA TRP A 173 -31.76 9.05 0.53
C TRP A 173 -31.76 10.51 1.01
N LEU A 174 -30.82 11.32 0.51
CA LEU A 174 -30.72 12.75 0.83
C LEU A 174 -31.52 13.65 -0.13
N ALA A 175 -31.83 13.16 -1.33
CA ALA A 175 -32.58 13.91 -2.35
C ALA A 175 -34.12 13.88 -2.14
N ARG A 176 -34.63 13.19 -1.12
CA ARG A 176 -36.04 13.14 -0.74
C ARG A 176 -36.27 13.81 0.61
#